data_AF-A0A915ZAR7-F1
#
_entry.id   AF-A0A915ZAR7-F1
#
_cell.length_a   1.000
_cell.length_b   1.000
_cell.length_c   1.000
_cell.angle_alpha   90.00
_cell.angle_beta   90.00
_cell.angle_gamma   90.00
#
_symmetry.space_group_name_H-M   'P 1'
#
loop_
_entity.id
_entity.type
_entity.pdbx_description
1 polymer ?
#
loop_
_entity_poly.entity_id
_entity_poly.type
_entity_poly.pdbx_seq_one_letter_code
_entity_poly.pdbx_strand_id
1 'polypeptide(L)'
;MYLFLTGDSSALSNWTYKDNPSLVILIVLFSLLVVVYLMNLLIGLLNNAIEKDNNKASYLVQKAEILAEIELLYLLPHQRRWHKWFPEIIYYYADADKVRQKIKEMINEGEWNTGEFSELKQDLLNRLNIQHNPVDETTLKNILEEIRDLRSKLSQQQ
;
A
#
# COMPACT_ATOMS: atom_id res chain seq x y z
N MET A 1 -36.52 13.02 -7.29
CA MET A 1 -35.50 13.44 -6.31
C MET A 1 -34.08 13.24 -6.82
N TYR A 2 -33.65 12.02 -7.18
CA TYR A 2 -32.32 11.79 -7.78
C TYR A 2 -32.06 12.69 -9.00
N LEU A 3 -32.97 12.70 -9.98
CA LEU A 3 -32.89 13.57 -11.16
C LEU A 3 -32.74 15.06 -10.80
N PHE A 4 -33.48 15.52 -9.78
CA PHE A 4 -33.38 16.90 -9.28
C PHE A 4 -32.00 17.20 -8.67
N LEU A 5 -31.44 16.27 -7.90
CA LEU A 5 -30.09 16.40 -7.33
C LEU A 5 -28.98 16.38 -8.38
N THR A 6 -29.19 15.71 -9.52
CA THR A 6 -28.27 15.70 -10.67
C THR A 6 -28.48 16.90 -11.60
N GLY A 7 -29.35 17.86 -11.25
CA GLY A 7 -29.57 19.10 -12.00
C GLY A 7 -30.73 19.06 -13.01
N ASP A 8 -31.49 17.96 -13.08
CA ASP A 8 -32.65 17.84 -13.95
C ASP A 8 -33.91 18.37 -13.25
N SER A 9 -34.29 19.61 -13.60
CA SER A 9 -35.48 20.29 -13.09
C SER A 9 -36.79 19.68 -13.57
N SER A 10 -36.78 18.81 -14.59
CA SER A 10 -37.98 18.11 -15.07
C SER A 10 -38.57 17.20 -13.99
N ALA A 11 -37.76 16.78 -13.02
CA ALA A 11 -38.19 16.03 -11.83
C ALA A 11 -39.17 16.81 -10.94
N LEU A 12 -39.20 18.14 -11.07
CA LEU A 12 -40.15 19.04 -10.43
C LEU A 12 -41.11 19.62 -11.47
N SER A 13 -41.39 18.97 -12.60
CA SER A 13 -42.36 19.53 -13.56
C SER A 13 -43.82 19.29 -13.16
N ASN A 14 -44.09 18.24 -12.37
CA ASN A 14 -45.43 17.88 -11.90
C ASN A 14 -45.93 18.82 -10.80
N TRP A 15 -46.68 19.87 -11.14
CA TRP A 15 -47.17 20.95 -10.26
C TRP A 15 -47.85 20.54 -8.92
N THR A 16 -48.19 19.27 -8.71
CA THR A 16 -48.94 18.74 -7.56
C THR A 16 -48.28 18.93 -6.18
N TYR A 17 -46.98 19.25 -6.11
CA TYR A 17 -46.29 19.51 -4.84
C TYR A 17 -46.35 20.99 -4.39
N LYS A 18 -46.72 21.95 -5.26
CA LYS A 18 -46.83 23.38 -4.90
C LYS A 18 -47.95 23.67 -3.91
N ASP A 19 -48.99 22.82 -3.92
CA ASP A 19 -50.16 22.97 -3.06
C ASP A 19 -49.90 22.49 -1.61
N ASN A 20 -48.71 21.92 -1.34
CA ASN A 20 -48.33 21.36 -0.05
C ASN A 20 -47.05 22.03 0.48
N PRO A 21 -47.18 23.08 1.34
CA PRO A 21 -46.03 23.84 1.85
C PRO A 21 -44.97 22.97 2.54
N SER A 22 -45.39 21.95 3.29
CA SER A 22 -44.50 21.03 3.99
C SER A 22 -43.60 20.23 3.05
N LEU A 23 -44.09 19.82 1.88
CA LEU A 23 -43.31 19.08 0.88
C LEU A 23 -42.25 19.97 0.24
N VAL A 24 -42.59 21.24 -0.03
CA VAL A 24 -41.65 22.22 -0.58
C VAL A 24 -40.49 22.45 0.39
N ILE A 25 -40.80 22.66 1.68
CA ILE A 25 -39.78 22.84 2.73
C ILE A 25 -38.87 21.61 2.82
N LEU A 26 -39.44 20.41 2.81
CA LEU A 26 -38.68 19.17 2.87
C LEU A 26 -37.74 19.00 1.65
N ILE A 27 -38.20 19.31 0.44
CA ILE A 27 -37.38 19.24 -0.79
C ILE A 27 -36.20 20.22 -0.71
N VAL A 28 -36.44 21.45 -0.25
CA VAL A 28 -35.39 22.48 -0.11
C VAL A 28 -34.36 22.05 0.92
N LEU A 29 -34.80 21.63 2.12
CA LEU A 29 -33.89 21.17 3.18
C LEU A 29 -33.09 19.95 2.75
N PHE A 30 -33.73 18.96 2.12
CA PHE A 30 -33.08 17.76 1.63
C PHE A 30 -32.05 18.08 0.54
N SER A 31 -32.39 18.96 -0.41
CA SER A 31 -31.46 19.40 -1.45
C SER A 31 -30.25 20.12 -0.87
N LEU A 32 -30.45 21.03 0.07
CA LEU A 32 -29.36 21.74 0.75
C LEU A 32 -28.45 20.77 1.51
N LEU A 33 -29.02 19.81 2.25
CA LEU A 33 -28.25 18.78 2.95
C LEU A 33 -27.40 17.97 1.97
N VAL A 34 -27.97 17.49 0.87
CA VAL A 34 -27.23 16.65 -0.08
C VAL A 34 -26.13 17.45 -0.78
N VAL A 35 -26.47 18.62 -1.35
CA VAL A 35 -25.54 19.41 -2.18
C VAL A 35 -24.47 20.09 -1.33
N VAL A 36 -24.82 20.69 -0.19
CA VAL A 36 -23.88 21.46 0.62
C VAL A 36 -23.13 20.58 1.61
N TYR A 37 -23.81 19.63 2.27
CA TYR A 37 -23.18 18.83 3.32
C TYR A 37 -22.60 17.52 2.75
N LEU A 38 -23.43 16.67 2.15
CA LEU A 38 -22.98 15.34 1.73
C LEU A 38 -21.97 15.37 0.58
N MET A 39 -22.17 16.20 -0.44
CA MET A 39 -21.19 16.28 -1.56
C MET A 39 -19.83 16.80 -1.09
N ASN A 40 -19.80 17.85 -0.26
CA ASN A 40 -18.56 18.38 0.26
C ASN A 40 -17.85 17.40 1.21
N LEU A 41 -18.61 16.69 2.06
CA LEU A 41 -18.08 15.61 2.89
C LEU A 41 -17.51 14.48 2.03
N LEU A 42 -18.24 14.05 1.00
CA LEU A 42 -17.81 12.99 0.09
C LEU A 42 -16.54 13.38 -0.66
N ILE A 43 -16.43 14.62 -1.15
CA ILE A 43 -15.23 15.14 -1.80
C ILE A 43 -14.05 15.12 -0.81
N GLY A 44 -14.25 15.53 0.44
CA GLY A 44 -13.20 15.51 1.47
C GLY A 44 -12.72 14.09 1.81
N LEU A 45 -13.66 13.15 1.98
CA LEU A 45 -13.36 11.74 2.21
C LEU A 45 -12.64 11.11 1.01
N LEU A 46 -13.10 11.40 -0.20
CA LEU A 46 -12.50 10.89 -1.42
C LEU A 46 -11.09 11.43 -1.61
N ASN A 47 -10.86 12.73 -1.33
CA ASN A 47 -9.53 13.32 -1.39
C ASN A 47 -8.55 12.64 -0.43
N ASN A 48 -8.98 12.38 0.81
CA ASN A 48 -8.17 11.68 1.80
C ASN A 48 -7.85 10.23 1.37
N ALA A 49 -8.82 9.52 0.81
CA ALA A 49 -8.61 8.16 0.29
C ALA A 49 -7.63 8.16 -0.91
N ILE A 50 -7.78 9.10 -1.84
CA ILE A 50 -6.88 9.25 -3.00
C ILE A 50 -5.45 9.57 -2.53
N GLU A 51 -5.29 10.47 -1.55
CA GLU A 51 -3.97 10.84 -1.03
C GLU A 51 -3.24 9.64 -0.42
N LYS A 52 -3.97 8.77 0.30
CA LYS A 52 -3.42 7.53 0.87
C LYS A 52 -3.01 6.52 -0.22
N ASP A 53 -3.79 6.40 -1.29
CA ASP A 53 -3.59 5.39 -2.33
C ASP A 53 -2.78 5.87 -3.54
N ASN A 54 -2.41 7.15 -3.61
CA ASN A 54 -1.53 7.72 -4.64
C ASN A 54 -0.06 7.30 -4.43
N ASN A 55 0.19 6.00 -4.44
CA ASN A 55 1.50 5.42 -4.26
C ASN A 55 2.03 4.88 -5.60
N LYS A 56 3.10 5.51 -6.09
CA LYS A 56 3.83 5.07 -7.29
C LYS A 56 4.30 3.62 -7.18
N ALA A 57 4.66 3.15 -5.99
CA ALA A 57 5.06 1.76 -5.77
C ALA A 57 3.90 0.79 -6.04
N SER A 58 2.72 1.06 -5.49
CA SER A 58 1.51 0.25 -5.72
C SER A 58 1.13 0.20 -7.21
N TYR A 59 1.26 1.31 -7.93
CA TYR A 59 1.06 1.35 -9.38
C TYR A 59 2.04 0.43 -10.13
N LEU A 60 3.32 0.46 -9.77
CA LEU A 60 4.35 -0.38 -10.40
C LEU A 60 4.13 -1.87 -10.10
N VAL A 61 3.70 -2.21 -8.88
CA VAL A 61 3.35 -3.58 -8.49
C VAL A 61 2.18 -4.09 -9.32
N GLN A 62 1.07 -3.34 -9.40
CA GLN A 62 -0.08 -3.72 -10.22
C GLN A 62 0.29 -3.85 -11.70
N LYS A 63 1.14 -2.95 -12.21
CA LYS A 63 1.64 -3.04 -13.58
C LYS A 63 2.45 -4.32 -13.80
N ALA A 64 3.30 -4.70 -12.86
CA ALA A 64 4.10 -5.93 -12.94
C ALA A 64 3.21 -7.18 -12.87
N GLU A 65 2.18 -7.17 -12.03
CA GLU A 65 1.19 -8.25 -11.93
C GLU A 65 0.45 -8.46 -13.26
N ILE A 66 -0.06 -7.39 -13.87
CA ILE A 66 -0.71 -7.45 -15.19
C ILE A 66 0.26 -7.95 -16.26
N LEU A 67 1.52 -7.52 -16.24
CA LEU A 67 2.53 -8.01 -17.18
C LEU A 67 2.79 -9.51 -17.00
N ALA A 68 2.90 -9.99 -15.76
CA ALA A 68 3.08 -11.41 -15.47
C ALA A 68 1.89 -12.25 -15.95
N GLU A 69 0.66 -11.76 -15.80
CA GLU A 69 -0.54 -12.41 -16.34
C GLU A 69 -0.51 -12.49 -17.87
N ILE A 70 -0.15 -11.39 -18.53
CA ILE A 70 0.00 -11.35 -20.00
C ILE A 70 1.07 -12.34 -20.45
N GLU A 71 2.21 -12.38 -19.77
CA GLU A 71 3.32 -13.28 -20.09
C GLU A 71 2.93 -14.75 -19.92
N LEU A 72 2.14 -15.08 -18.90
CA LEU A 72 1.76 -16.45 -18.61
C LEU A 72 0.63 -16.94 -19.53
N LEU A 73 -0.39 -16.10 -19.77
CA LEU A 73 -1.62 -16.51 -20.47
C LEU A 73 -1.61 -16.21 -21.97
N TYR A 74 -0.93 -15.15 -22.42
CA TYR A 74 -1.06 -14.66 -23.80
C TYR A 74 0.20 -14.83 -24.66
N LEU A 75 1.37 -15.15 -24.07
CA LEU A 75 2.61 -15.36 -24.83
C LEU A 75 2.89 -16.83 -25.13
N LEU A 76 3.26 -17.11 -26.39
CA LEU A 76 3.71 -18.43 -26.81
C LEU A 76 5.08 -18.78 -26.20
N PRO A 77 5.40 -20.08 -26.02
CA PRO A 77 6.67 -20.51 -25.42
C PRO A 77 7.92 -19.94 -26.12
N HIS A 78 7.86 -19.70 -27.44
CA HIS A 78 8.98 -19.13 -28.18
C HIS A 78 9.12 -17.61 -27.95
N GLN A 79 8.03 -16.88 -27.68
CA GLN A 79 8.06 -15.44 -27.43
C GLN A 79 8.67 -15.15 -26.05
N ARG A 80 8.35 -15.97 -25.04
CA ARG A 80 8.93 -15.85 -23.69
C ARG A 80 10.43 -16.13 -23.64
N ARG A 81 10.96 -16.90 -24.59
CA ARG A 81 12.39 -17.19 -24.72
C ARG A 81 13.11 -16.21 -25.65
N TRP A 82 12.43 -15.16 -26.10
CA TRP A 82 13.06 -14.21 -27.01
C TRP A 82 13.90 -13.20 -26.24
N HIS A 83 15.22 -13.40 -26.26
CA HIS A 83 16.20 -12.57 -25.54
C HIS A 83 16.12 -11.07 -25.82
N LYS A 84 15.55 -10.67 -26.97
CA LYS A 84 15.36 -9.25 -27.33
C LYS A 84 14.22 -8.60 -26.52
N TRP A 85 13.22 -9.37 -26.11
CA TRP A 85 12.08 -8.91 -25.30
C TRP A 85 12.27 -9.23 -23.82
N PHE A 86 12.89 -10.38 -23.53
CA PHE A 86 13.18 -10.87 -22.18
C PHE A 86 14.70 -11.04 -22.01
N PRO A 87 15.42 -9.97 -21.68
CA PRO A 87 16.85 -10.07 -21.43
C PRO A 87 17.12 -10.90 -20.18
N GLU A 88 18.23 -11.64 -20.17
CA GLU A 88 18.64 -12.44 -19.02
C GLU A 88 19.10 -11.57 -17.84
N ILE A 89 19.59 -10.35 -18.12
CA ILE A 89 20.14 -9.42 -17.13
C ILE A 89 19.54 -8.03 -17.36
N ILE A 90 19.06 -7.40 -16.29
CA ILE A 90 18.57 -6.01 -16.29
C ILE A 90 19.55 -5.18 -15.46
N TYR A 91 20.23 -4.23 -16.11
CA TYR A 91 21.08 -3.26 -15.41
C TYR A 91 20.21 -2.12 -14.87
N TYR A 92 20.23 -1.92 -13.55
CA TYR A 92 19.61 -0.78 -12.89
C TYR A 92 20.66 0.06 -12.19
N TYR A 93 20.62 1.38 -12.40
CA TYR A 93 21.47 2.30 -11.68
C TYR A 93 20.75 2.79 -10.43
N ALA A 94 21.36 2.56 -9.27
CA ALA A 94 20.89 3.07 -7.99
C ALA A 94 21.99 3.93 -7.36
N ASP A 95 21.60 5.07 -6.81
CA ASP A 95 22.50 5.94 -6.04
C ASP A 95 22.91 5.24 -4.74
N ALA A 96 24.22 5.04 -4.55
CA ALA A 96 24.74 4.28 -3.42
C ALA A 96 24.33 4.85 -2.06
N ASP A 97 24.20 6.18 -1.93
CA ASP A 97 23.84 6.82 -0.67
C ASP A 97 22.35 6.64 -0.38
N LYS A 98 21.48 6.71 -1.41
CA LYS A 98 20.06 6.38 -1.27
C LYS A 98 19.85 4.92 -0.89
N VAL A 99 20.60 4.01 -1.49
CA VAL A 99 20.53 2.58 -1.14
C VAL A 99 20.96 2.37 0.32
N ARG A 100 22.08 2.97 0.75
CA ARG A 100 22.53 2.90 2.15
C ARG A 100 21.47 3.40 3.13
N GLN A 101 20.84 4.53 2.83
CA GLN A 101 19.79 5.08 3.68
C GLN A 101 18.61 4.11 3.78
N LYS A 102 18.13 3.59 2.65
CA LYS A 102 16.98 2.69 2.65
C LYS A 102 17.26 1.36 3.36
N ILE A 103 18.46 0.81 3.22
CA ILE A 103 18.87 -0.40 3.96
C ILE A 103 18.82 -0.16 5.47
N LYS A 104 19.33 0.98 5.95
CA LYS A 104 19.27 1.33 7.39
C LYS A 104 17.82 1.48 7.88
N GLU A 105 16.95 2.11 7.09
CA GLU A 105 15.52 2.20 7.39
C GLU A 105 14.89 0.81 7.50
N MET A 106 15.13 -0.08 6.53
CA MET A 106 14.60 -1.46 6.55
C MET A 106 15.13 -2.30 7.73
N ILE A 107 16.39 -2.08 8.15
CA ILE A 107 16.94 -2.73 9.35
C ILE A 107 16.20 -2.24 10.59
N ASN A 108 15.97 -0.93 10.72
CA ASN A 108 15.25 -0.35 11.86
C ASN A 108 13.78 -0.81 11.91
N GLU A 109 13.15 -0.99 10.75
CA GLU A 109 11.77 -1.47 10.62
C GLU A 109 11.66 -3.00 10.80
N GLY A 110 12.78 -3.73 10.89
CA GLY A 110 12.82 -5.19 11.01
C GLY A 110 12.55 -5.94 9.69
N GLU A 111 12.38 -5.23 8.58
CA GLU A 111 12.04 -5.79 7.27
C GLU A 111 13.26 -6.38 6.53
N TRP A 112 14.48 -6.04 6.95
CA TRP A 112 15.70 -6.45 6.25
C TRP A 112 16.00 -7.95 6.35
N ASN A 113 15.68 -8.57 7.49
CA ASN A 113 16.06 -9.95 7.81
C ASN A 113 15.08 -11.01 7.27
N THR A 114 14.53 -10.82 6.07
CA THR A 114 13.78 -11.89 5.38
C THR A 114 14.74 -12.99 4.90
N GLY A 115 14.34 -14.27 5.03
CA GLY A 115 15.18 -15.42 4.67
C GLY A 115 15.51 -15.57 3.18
N GLU A 116 14.90 -14.74 2.33
CA GLU A 116 15.15 -14.72 0.89
C GLU A 116 16.43 -13.93 0.53
N PHE A 117 17.16 -14.44 -0.46
CA PHE A 117 18.34 -13.76 -1.06
C PHE A 117 19.47 -13.41 -0.06
N SER A 118 19.66 -14.22 0.99
CA SER A 118 20.65 -13.98 2.05
C SER A 118 22.06 -13.68 1.51
N GLU A 119 22.55 -14.46 0.55
CA GLU A 119 23.88 -14.27 -0.06
C GLU A 119 24.00 -12.92 -0.78
N LEU A 120 22.99 -12.53 -1.57
CA LEU A 120 22.99 -11.26 -2.30
C LEU A 120 22.91 -10.06 -1.34
N LYS A 121 22.15 -10.18 -0.25
CA LYS A 121 22.08 -9.14 0.78
C LYS A 121 23.43 -8.93 1.45
N GLN A 122 24.14 -10.00 1.77
CA GLN A 122 25.49 -9.91 2.35
C GLN A 122 26.50 -9.27 1.38
N ASP A 123 26.49 -9.67 0.10
CA ASP A 123 27.34 -9.03 -0.92
C ASP A 123 27.03 -7.53 -1.06
N LEU A 124 25.75 -7.16 -1.03
CA LEU A 124 25.33 -5.76 -1.09
C LEU A 124 25.81 -4.94 0.12
N LEU A 125 25.69 -5.48 1.34
CA LEU A 125 26.19 -4.84 2.57
C LEU A 125 27.71 -4.64 2.51
N ASN A 126 28.44 -5.65 2.06
CA ASN A 126 29.89 -5.60 1.87
C ASN A 126 30.29 -4.52 0.85
N ARG A 127 29.63 -4.47 -0.32
CA ARG A 127 29.90 -3.45 -1.35
C ARG A 127 29.58 -2.04 -0.90
N LEU A 128 28.53 -1.86 -0.09
CA LEU A 128 28.12 -0.56 0.43
C LEU A 128 28.87 -0.14 1.71
N ASN A 129 29.70 -1.04 2.26
CA ASN A 129 30.43 -0.88 3.51
C ASN A 129 29.51 -0.57 4.71
N ILE A 130 28.37 -1.27 4.78
CA ILE A 130 27.40 -1.16 5.87
C ILE A 130 27.71 -2.24 6.90
N GLN A 131 28.11 -1.85 8.11
CA GLN A 131 28.25 -2.79 9.21
C GLN A 131 26.84 -3.18 9.70
N HIS A 132 26.41 -4.38 9.32
CA HIS A 132 25.22 -5.02 9.88
C HIS A 132 25.66 -6.34 10.50
N ASN A 133 25.62 -6.42 11.83
CA ASN A 133 25.87 -7.67 12.52
C ASN A 133 24.50 -8.35 12.72
N PRO A 134 24.19 -9.43 11.98
CA PRO A 134 22.89 -10.08 12.05
C PRO A 134 22.82 -10.96 13.30
N VAL A 135 23.18 -10.43 14.47
CA VAL A 135 22.81 -11.10 15.72
C VAL A 135 21.30 -11.04 15.74
N ASP A 136 20.72 -12.10 15.21
CA ASP A 136 19.33 -12.24 14.86
C ASP A 136 18.55 -11.81 16.10
N GLU A 137 17.66 -10.83 15.96
CA GLU A 137 16.89 -10.32 17.09
C GLU A 137 16.09 -11.49 17.73
N THR A 138 15.77 -12.51 16.93
CA THR A 138 15.23 -13.81 17.35
C THR A 138 16.25 -14.61 18.19
N THR A 139 17.52 -14.67 17.78
CA THR A 139 18.60 -15.32 18.53
C THR A 139 18.88 -14.59 19.84
N LEU A 140 18.85 -13.25 19.86
CA LEU A 140 18.92 -12.46 21.08
C LEU A 140 17.73 -12.71 22.00
N LYS A 141 16.50 -12.75 21.47
CA LYS A 141 15.28 -13.08 22.24
C LYS A 141 15.34 -14.49 22.82
N ASN A 142 15.76 -15.48 22.03
CA ASN A 142 15.91 -16.87 22.47
C ASN A 142 16.96 -16.99 23.57
N ILE A 143 18.12 -16.33 23.42
CA ILE A 143 19.15 -16.28 24.47
C ILE A 143 18.60 -15.60 25.74
N LEU A 144 17.81 -14.53 25.59
CA LEU A 144 17.21 -13.83 26.73
C LEU A 144 16.18 -14.70 27.47
N GLU A 145 15.37 -15.47 26.73
CA GLU A 145 14.44 -16.43 27.32
C GLU A 145 15.15 -17.57 28.04
N GLU A 146 16.21 -18.16 27.45
CA GLU A 146 17.02 -19.19 28.10
C GLU A 146 17.66 -18.68 29.41
N ILE A 147 18.23 -17.46 29.39
CA ILE A 147 18.80 -16.85 30.59
C ILE A 147 17.72 -16.64 31.67
N ARG A 148 16.50 -16.25 31.26
CA ARG A 148 15.38 -16.02 32.19
C ARG A 148 14.89 -17.32 32.81
N ASP A 149 14.80 -18.39 32.02
CA ASP A 149 14.43 -19.73 32.48
C ASP A 149 15.46 -20.30 33.47
N LEU A 150 16.75 -20.21 33.13
CA LEU A 150 17.86 -20.61 34.01
C LEU A 150 17.83 -19.84 35.34
N ARG A 151 17.57 -18.53 35.30
CA ARG A 151 17.48 -17.71 36.51
C ARG A 151 16.30 -18.13 37.40
N SER A 152 15.16 -18.49 36.81
CA SER A 152 13.99 -18.96 37.56
C SER A 152 14.25 -20.30 38.26
N LYS A 153 14.94 -21.23 37.59
CA LYS A 153 15.33 -22.54 38.15
C LYS A 153 16.34 -22.40 39.30
N LEU A 154 17.31 -21.50 39.17
CA LEU A 154 18.27 -21.19 40.24
C LEU A 154 17.59 -20.59 41.48
N SER A 155 16.56 -19.77 41.29
CA SER A 155 15.84 -19.11 42.38
C SER A 155 14.90 -20.04 43.17
N GLN A 156 14.62 -21.26 42.65
CA GLN A 156 13.82 -22.28 43.34
C GLN A 156 14.67 -23.30 44.13
N GLN A 157 16.00 -23.23 44.00
CA GLN A 157 16.94 -24.11 44.72
C GLN A 157 17.55 -23.46 45.98
N GLN A 158 17.09 -22.26 46.37
CA GLN A 158 17.36 -21.62 47.67
C GLN A 158 16.08 -21.57 48.50
#